data_AF-A0A6V6Z4G7-F1
#
_entry.id   AF-A0A6V6Z4G7-F1
#
_cell.length_a   1.000
_cell.length_b   1.000
_cell.length_c   1.000
_cell.angle_alpha   90.00
_cell.angle_beta   90.00
_cell.angle_gamma   90.00
#
_symmetry.space_group_name_H-M   'P 1'
#
loop_
_entity.id
_entity.type
_entity.pdbx_description
1 polymer ?
#
loop_
_entity_poly.entity_id
_entity_poly.type
_entity_poly.pdbx_seq_one_letter_code
_entity_poly.pdbx_strand_id
1 'polypeptide(L)' 'MTAFFEGIQYLFVNILFAPLDFLRRLELITWFGANTINWIFMIICSCAIVYWIKQLRIFDDAGTENQDTTAHSFLK' A
#
# COMPACT_ATOMS: atom_id res chain seq x y z
N MET A 1 37.54 21.47 -5.08
CA MET A 1 36.10 21.50 -4.73
C MET A 1 35.23 20.76 -5.74
N THR A 2 35.52 20.81 -7.05
CA THR A 2 34.73 20.12 -8.10
C THR A 2 34.56 18.61 -7.88
N ALA A 3 35.65 17.91 -7.56
CA ALA A 3 35.63 16.46 -7.32
C ALA A 3 34.66 16.01 -6.21
N PHE A 4 34.41 16.86 -5.20
CA PHE A 4 33.44 16.56 -4.14
C PHE A 4 32.01 16.54 -4.68
N PHE A 5 31.64 17.55 -5.48
CA PHE A 5 30.31 17.62 -6.10
C PHE A 5 30.12 16.56 -7.19
N GLU A 6 31.18 16.23 -7.96
CA GLU A 6 31.15 15.11 -8.91
C GLU A 6 30.97 13.76 -8.20
N GLY A 7 31.58 13.57 -7.04
CA GLY A 7 31.36 12.39 -6.20
C GLY A 7 29.90 12.25 -5.75
N ILE A 8 29.28 13.37 -5.34
CA ILE A 8 27.85 13.39 -5.01
C ILE A 8 27.00 13.05 -6.24
N GLN A 9 27.27 13.68 -7.38
CA GLN A 9 26.56 13.40 -8.62
C GLN A 9 26.67 11.91 -9.00
N TYR A 10 27.87 11.34 -8.90
CA TYR A 10 28.10 9.94 -9.21
C TYR A 10 27.28 9.00 -8.31
N LEU A 11 27.29 9.25 -7.00
CA LEU A 11 26.53 8.46 -6.03
C LEU A 11 25.03 8.50 -6.34
N PHE A 12 24.47 9.68 -6.57
CA PHE A 12 23.02 9.79 -6.77
C PHE A 12 22.59 9.30 -8.15
N VAL A 13 23.22 9.79 -9.22
CA VAL A 13 22.76 9.53 -10.58
C VAL A 13 23.08 8.10 -11.03
N ASN A 14 24.31 7.63 -10.76
CA ASN A 14 24.75 6.34 -11.30
C ASN A 14 24.51 5.17 -10.34
N ILE A 15 24.41 5.41 -9.02
CA ILE A 15 24.19 4.34 -8.04
C ILE A 15 22.76 4.37 -7.52
N LEU A 16 22.37 5.41 -6.78
CA LEU A 16 21.09 5.42 -6.06
C LEU A 16 19.88 5.50 -7.00
N PHE A 17 20.00 6.17 -8.15
CA PHE A 17 18.92 6.29 -9.13
C PHE A 17 18.91 5.16 -10.17
N ALA A 18 19.90 4.28 -10.20
CA ALA A 18 19.93 3.17 -11.15
C ALA A 18 18.65 2.28 -11.09
N PRO A 19 18.08 1.95 -9.92
CA PRO A 19 16.81 1.22 -9.85
C PRO A 19 15.63 2.03 -10.40
N LEU A 20 15.60 3.35 -10.19
CA LEU A 20 14.53 4.23 -10.69
C LEU A 20 14.62 4.37 -12.22
N ASP A 21 15.83 4.47 -12.77
CA ASP A 21 16.07 4.46 -14.21
C ASP A 21 15.67 3.13 -14.86
N PHE A 22 15.91 2.01 -14.17
CA PHE A 22 15.42 0.72 -14.60
C PHE A 22 13.90 0.68 -14.67
N LEU A 23 13.19 1.13 -13.62
CA LEU A 23 11.73 1.18 -13.61
C LEU A 23 11.18 2.09 -14.71
N ARG A 24 11.78 3.26 -14.93
CA ARG A 24 11.43 4.17 -16.02
C ARG A 24 11.58 3.53 -17.40
N ARG A 25 12.64 2.77 -17.64
CA ARG A 25 12.84 2.04 -18.91
C ARG A 25 11.84 0.89 -19.05
N LEU A 26 11.56 0.19 -17.96
CA LEU A 26 10.60 -0.90 -17.93
C LEU A 26 9.17 -0.42 -18.23
N GLU A 27 8.79 0.76 -17.74
CA GLU A 27 7.49 1.39 -18.00
C GLU A 27 7.22 1.57 -19.50
N LEU A 28 8.23 2.00 -20.26
CA LEU A 28 8.14 2.19 -21.71
C LEU A 28 7.93 0.88 -22.48
N ILE A 29 8.25 -0.26 -21.87
CA ILE A 29 8.10 -1.60 -22.47
C ILE A 29 6.81 -2.27 -21.98
N THR A 30 6.52 -2.15 -20.68
CA THR A 30 5.35 -2.75 -20.03
C THR A 30 4.95 -1.98 -18.78
N TRP A 31 3.78 -1.36 -18.86
CA TRP A 31 3.17 -0.69 -17.72
C TRP A 31 2.88 -1.64 -16.56
N PHE A 32 2.43 -2.88 -16.84
CA PHE A 32 2.16 -3.88 -15.81
C PHE A 32 3.43 -4.29 -15.07
N GLY A 33 4.52 -4.54 -15.80
CA GLY A 33 5.81 -4.91 -15.22
C GLY A 33 6.39 -3.81 -14.33
N ALA A 34 6.35 -2.55 -14.80
CA ALA A 34 6.80 -1.40 -14.01
C ALA A 34 6.00 -1.21 -12.72
N ASN A 35 4.74 -1.64 -12.69
CA ASN A 35 3.86 -1.55 -11.53
C ASN A 35 3.78 -2.83 -10.68
N THR A 36 4.67 -3.81 -10.88
CA THR A 36 4.58 -5.12 -10.18
C THR A 36 4.55 -4.98 -8.65
N ILE A 37 5.33 -4.06 -8.07
CA ILE A 37 5.32 -3.81 -6.62
C ILE A 37 3.96 -3.27 -6.15
N ASN A 38 3.35 -2.37 -6.92
CA ASN A 38 2.00 -1.87 -6.63
C ASN A 38 0.98 -3.00 -6.67
N TRP A 39 1.05 -3.88 -7.67
CA TRP A 39 0.19 -5.06 -7.76
C TRP A 39 0.32 -5.98 -6.55
N ILE A 40 1.54 -6.23 -6.08
CA ILE A 40 1.79 -7.03 -4.87
C ILE A 40 1.13 -6.37 -3.65
N PHE A 41 1.31 -5.06 -3.45
CA PHE A 41 0.66 -4.37 -2.34
C PHE A 41 -0.86 -4.38 -2.43
N MET A 42 -1.43 -4.21 -3.63
CA MET A 42 -2.88 -4.30 -3.82
C MET A 42 -3.43 -5.68 -3.45
N ILE A 43 -2.71 -6.75 -3.77
CA ILE A 43 -3.09 -8.12 -3.39
C ILE A 43 -3.04 -8.28 -1.86
N ILE A 44 -1.96 -7.84 -1.22
CA ILE A 44 -1.79 -7.92 0.24
C ILE A 44 -2.94 -7.17 0.95
N CYS A 45 -3.20 -5.94 0.53
CA CYS A 45 -4.29 -5.13 1.10
C CYS A 45 -5.66 -5.80 0.89
N SER A 46 -5.91 -6.34 -0.30
CA SER A 46 -7.16 -7.05 -0.60
C SER A 46 -7.35 -8.27 0.30
N CYS A 47 -6.30 -9.08 0.48
CA CYS A 47 -6.33 -10.23 1.39
C CYS A 47 -6.58 -9.80 2.84
N ALA A 48 -5.95 -8.73 3.31
CA ALA A 48 -6.14 -8.21 4.65
C ALA A 48 -7.58 -7.73 4.88
N ILE A 49 -8.17 -7.00 3.94
CA ILE A 49 -9.57 -6.55 4.00
C ILE A 49 -10.52 -7.75 4.07
N VAL A 50 -10.35 -8.74 3.18
CA VAL A 50 -11.19 -9.95 3.18
C VAL A 50 -11.06 -10.72 4.49
N TYR A 51 -9.84 -10.83 5.04
CA TYR A 51 -9.62 -11.45 6.34
C TYR A 51 -10.37 -10.72 7.46
N TRP A 52 -10.25 -9.40 7.54
CA TRP A 52 -10.90 -8.61 8.59
C TRP A 52 -12.42 -8.63 8.50
N ILE A 53 -13.00 -8.57 7.30
CA ILE A 53 -14.45 -8.70 7.12
C ILE A 53 -14.94 -10.07 7.63
N LYS A 54 -14.18 -11.15 7.36
CA LYS A 54 -14.52 -12.48 7.89
C LYS A 54 -14.44 -12.53 9.41
N GLN A 55 -13.44 -11.89 10.01
CA GLN A 55 -13.33 -11.80 11.47
C GLN A 55 -14.52 -11.05 12.07
N LEU A 56 -14.89 -9.90 11.51
CA LEU A 56 -16.05 -9.14 11.97
C LEU A 56 -17.33 -9.97 11.92
N ARG A 57 -17.55 -10.71 10.83
CA ARG A 57 -18.74 -11.57 10.72
C ARG A 57 -18.78 -12.68 11.77
N ILE A 58 -17.63 -13.26 12.14
CA ILE A 58 -17.58 -14.29 13.19
C ILE A 58 -18.02 -13.71 14.54
N PHE A 59 -17.64 -12.47 14.86
CA PHE A 59 -18.05 -11.82 16.10
C PHE A 59 -19.52 -11.40 16.09
N ASP A 60 -20.03 -10.93 14.96
CA ASP A 60 -21.44 -10.61 14.76
C ASP A 60 -22.31 -11.88 14.92
N ASP A 61 -21.92 -12.99 14.27
CA ASP A 61 -22.60 -14.29 14.37
C ASP A 61 -22.56 -14.88 15.79
N ALA A 62 -21.56 -14.53 16.61
CA ALA A 62 -21.44 -15.00 17.98
C ALA A 62 -22.49 -14.36 18.92
N GLY A 63 -23.10 -13.24 18.54
CA GLY A 63 -24.15 -12.57 19.32
C GLY A 63 -23.71 -12.08 20.70
N THR A 64 -22.40 -12.00 20.94
CA THR A 64 -21.81 -11.56 22.22
C THR A 64 -21.57 -10.06 22.29
N GLU A 65 -21.75 -9.33 21.18
CA GLU A 65 -21.61 -7.89 21.16
C GLU A 65 -22.82 -7.20 21.80
N ASN A 66 -22.55 -6.27 22.72
CA ASN A 66 -23.59 -5.42 23.28
C ASN A 66 -23.95 -4.34 22.25
N GLN A 67 -25.13 -4.48 21.62
CA GLN A 67 -25.67 -3.55 20.64
C GLN A 67 -26.67 -2.54 21.23
N ASP A 68 -26.72 -2.37 22.57
CA ASP A 68 -27.61 -1.37 23.20
C ASP A 68 -27.23 0.05 22.76
N THR A 69 -27.89 0.53 21.72
CA THR A 69 -27.83 1.92 21.29
C THR A 69 -28.76 2.74 22.17
N THR A 70 -28.21 3.67 22.96
CA THR A 70 -29.01 4.68 23.69
C THR A 70 -29.53 5.74 22.72
N ALA A 71 -30.52 5.38 21.90
CA ALA A 71 -31.28 6.37 21.15
C ALA A 71 -32.12 7.18 22.15
N HIS A 72 -31.81 8.46 22.32
CA HIS A 72 -32.70 9.36 23.04
C HIS A 72 -34.07 9.33 22.35
N SER A 73 -35.10 8.90 23.10
CA SER A 73 -36.50 8.88 22.70
C SER A 73 -37.05 10.30 22.57
N PHE A 74 -36.53 11.10 21.64
CA PHE A 74 -37.10 12.42 21.34
C PHE A 74 -38.17 12.36 20.24
N LEU A 75 -38.26 11.27 19.48
CA LEU A 75 -39.31 11.05 18.50
C LEU A 75 -39.87 9.64 18.71
N LYS A 76 -41.10 9.60 19.23
CA LYS A 76 -41.94 8.41 19.37
C LYS A 76 -42.68 8.15 18.07
#